data_AF-A0A9E7A9G7-F1
#
_entry.id   AF-A0A9E7A9G7-F1
#
_cell.length_a   1.000
_cell.length_b   1.000
_cell.length_c   1.000
_cell.angle_alpha   90.00
_cell.angle_beta   90.00
_cell.angle_gamma   90.00
#
_symmetry.space_group_name_H-M   'P 1'
#
loop_
_entity.id
_entity.type
_entity.pdbx_description
1 polymer ?
#
loop_
_entity_poly.entity_id
_entity_poly.type
_entity_poly.pdbx_seq_one_letter_code
_entity_poly.pdbx_strand_id
1 'polypeptide(L)'
;MPSAPATPKTATAAPGRKKAPAKAAIKAGTKGLASPEPAAPAPEAVLTLSSKNYSSWSLRGYLLCRLAGLAFTEARVSADDPAIRAELLLQSSSFLVPRLDHEGLRIWDTLAIAEYLHEWKPEAGLLPRDRAARAHCRSISGEMHSGFANLRSALPMNIKAHHPGFKVWAGAQGDILRIVAIWTECLSTYGGPYLFGSAPTMADAMYAPVCLRFTTYDVPLDPQSRAYCATMLALPAMQDWMAAAREEPEEMEELDVEF
;
A
#
# COMPACT_ATOMS: atom_id res chain seq x y z
N MET A 1 31.90 63.18 -6.97
CA MET A 1 32.16 64.20 -5.94
C MET A 1 31.21 65.37 -6.17
N PRO A 2 30.90 66.21 -5.16
CA PRO A 2 31.14 66.07 -3.71
C PRO A 2 29.76 65.88 -2.98
N SER A 3 29.54 66.06 -1.67
CA SER A 3 30.42 66.28 -0.51
C SER A 3 29.79 65.69 0.76
N ALA A 4 30.61 65.36 1.77
CA ALA A 4 30.18 65.36 3.17
C ALA A 4 30.40 66.76 3.79
N PRO A 5 29.75 67.06 4.94
CA PRO A 5 30.48 67.20 6.21
C PRO A 5 29.80 66.38 7.34
N ALA A 6 30.44 65.82 8.38
CA ALA A 6 31.65 66.09 9.19
C ALA A 6 31.27 66.50 10.64
N THR A 7 31.95 65.92 11.63
CA THR A 7 31.67 66.07 13.08
C THR A 7 32.80 66.80 13.84
N PRO A 8 32.46 67.42 14.98
CA PRO A 8 33.31 67.41 16.21
C PRO A 8 32.55 66.72 17.38
N LYS A 9 33.17 65.95 18.32
CA LYS A 9 34.16 66.30 19.38
C LYS A 9 33.60 67.28 20.44
N THR A 10 33.79 67.18 21.77
CA THR A 10 34.63 66.36 22.71
C THR A 10 34.14 66.59 24.17
N ALA A 11 34.57 65.98 25.30
CA ALA A 11 35.49 64.89 25.71
C ALA A 11 35.26 64.49 27.21
N THR A 12 35.76 63.31 27.65
CA THR A 12 36.06 62.92 29.07
C THR A 12 34.86 62.76 30.05
N ALA A 13 34.91 62.03 31.18
CA ALA A 13 35.96 61.20 31.84
C ALA A 13 35.35 59.99 32.62
N ALA A 14 36.20 59.09 33.15
CA ALA A 14 35.86 58.04 34.13
C ALA A 14 35.89 58.62 35.59
N PRO A 15 35.52 57.93 36.71
CA PRO A 15 35.86 56.51 37.04
C PRO A 15 34.77 55.69 37.79
N GLY A 16 35.06 54.41 38.11
CA GLY A 16 34.23 53.62 39.05
C GLY A 16 34.50 52.11 39.12
N ARG A 17 35.60 51.67 39.75
CA ARG A 17 35.82 50.23 40.03
C ARG A 17 34.82 49.70 41.07
N LYS A 18 34.15 48.58 40.78
CA LYS A 18 33.53 47.69 41.79
C LYS A 18 34.12 46.28 41.69
N LYS A 19 34.29 45.61 42.83
CA LYS A 19 34.95 44.31 42.95
C LYS A 19 34.02 43.17 42.50
N ALA A 20 34.58 42.13 41.90
CA ALA A 20 33.86 40.87 41.65
C ALA A 20 33.70 40.06 42.96
N PRO A 21 32.58 39.34 43.15
CA PRO A 21 32.44 38.34 44.21
C PRO A 21 33.27 37.08 43.94
N ALA A 22 33.56 36.30 44.98
CA ALA A 22 34.39 35.10 44.88
C ALA A 22 33.68 33.92 44.20
N LYS A 23 34.45 33.05 43.54
CA LYS A 23 33.94 31.79 42.97
C LYS A 23 33.58 30.80 44.09
N ALA A 24 32.31 30.41 44.18
CA ALA A 24 31.91 29.22 44.93
C ALA A 24 32.27 27.96 44.11
N ALA A 25 32.98 27.01 44.72
CA ALA A 25 33.35 25.76 44.06
C ALA A 25 32.21 24.75 44.13
N ILE A 26 31.49 24.55 43.02
CA ILE A 26 30.53 23.46 42.89
C ILE A 26 31.32 22.15 42.77
N LYS A 27 31.16 21.24 43.73
CA LYS A 27 31.68 19.87 43.61
C LYS A 27 30.94 19.16 42.48
N ALA A 28 31.67 18.82 41.41
CA ALA A 28 31.15 17.96 40.35
C ALA A 28 30.94 16.54 40.91
N GLY A 29 29.71 16.21 41.28
CA GLY A 29 29.34 14.84 41.61
C GLY A 29 29.20 14.03 40.33
N THR A 30 30.12 13.10 40.09
CA THR A 30 30.05 12.12 39.00
C THR A 30 28.93 11.10 39.25
N LYS A 31 27.67 11.53 39.07
CA LYS A 31 26.64 10.61 38.61
C LYS A 31 27.09 10.11 37.24
N GLY A 32 27.42 8.82 37.15
CA GLY A 32 27.62 8.19 35.85
C GLY A 32 26.35 8.38 35.03
N LEU A 33 26.49 8.80 33.77
CA LEU A 33 25.43 8.61 32.81
C LEU A 33 25.25 7.10 32.69
N ALA A 34 24.07 6.59 33.02
CA ALA A 34 23.70 5.26 32.57
C ALA A 34 23.82 5.26 31.04
N SER A 35 24.43 4.21 30.47
CA SER A 35 24.32 3.97 29.03
C SER A 35 22.85 4.02 28.64
N PRO A 36 22.49 4.59 27.47
CA PRO A 36 21.12 4.51 27.00
C PRO A 36 20.71 3.03 26.99
N GLU A 37 19.61 2.72 27.68
CA GLU A 37 18.98 1.42 27.62
C GLU A 37 18.74 1.10 26.13
N PRO A 38 19.09 -0.11 25.65
CA PRO A 38 18.95 -0.43 24.23
C PRO A 38 17.48 -0.21 23.85
N ALA A 39 17.24 0.69 22.90
CA ALA A 39 15.89 0.99 22.44
C ALA A 39 15.19 -0.32 22.11
N ALA A 40 13.99 -0.51 22.66
CA ALA A 40 13.20 -1.72 22.43
C ALA A 40 13.17 -2.00 20.92
N PRO A 41 13.36 -3.26 20.49
CA PRO A 41 13.46 -3.59 19.07
C PRO A 41 12.24 -3.00 18.36
N ALA A 42 12.50 -2.21 17.30
CA ALA A 42 11.45 -1.51 16.58
C ALA A 42 10.36 -2.54 16.20
N PRO A 43 9.08 -2.26 16.50
CA PRO A 43 8.03 -3.26 16.37
C PRO A 43 8.01 -3.78 14.93
N GLU A 44 8.17 -5.10 14.79
CA GLU A 44 8.12 -5.79 13.51
C GLU A 44 6.83 -5.41 12.79
N ALA A 45 6.91 -5.11 11.49
CA ALA A 45 5.77 -4.61 10.75
C ALA A 45 4.61 -5.60 10.83
N VAL A 46 3.41 -5.12 11.16
CA VAL A 46 2.22 -5.97 11.25
C VAL A 46 1.26 -5.58 10.14
N LEU A 47 0.96 -6.52 9.26
CA LEU A 47 -0.09 -6.36 8.25
C LEU A 47 -1.36 -7.07 8.73
N THR A 48 -2.37 -6.29 9.07
CA THR A 48 -3.70 -6.80 9.44
C THR A 48 -4.50 -7.14 8.19
N LEU A 49 -5.05 -8.35 8.13
CA LEU A 49 -5.71 -8.96 6.97
C LEU A 49 -7.00 -9.69 7.37
N SER A 50 -8.01 -9.63 6.51
CA SER A 50 -9.18 -10.53 6.49
C SER A 50 -8.88 -11.78 5.64
N SER A 51 -9.89 -12.61 5.31
CA SER A 51 -9.70 -13.89 4.59
C SER A 51 -8.86 -13.75 3.32
N LYS A 52 -7.88 -14.64 3.14
CA LYS A 52 -7.08 -14.73 1.92
C LYS A 52 -7.89 -15.24 0.73
N ASN A 53 -8.87 -16.12 0.97
CA ASN A 53 -9.75 -16.64 -0.07
C ASN A 53 -10.68 -15.56 -0.68
N TYR A 54 -11.22 -14.68 0.17
CA TYR A 54 -12.30 -13.76 -0.20
C TYR A 54 -11.90 -12.26 -0.29
N SER A 55 -10.98 -11.76 0.53
CA SER A 55 -10.68 -10.33 0.57
C SER A 55 -9.71 -9.89 -0.54
N SER A 56 -10.28 -9.31 -1.60
CA SER A 56 -9.50 -8.62 -2.63
C SER A 56 -8.78 -7.36 -2.14
N TRP A 57 -9.14 -6.80 -0.97
CA TRP A 57 -8.43 -5.69 -0.36
C TRP A 57 -7.18 -6.15 0.38
N SER A 58 -7.30 -7.20 1.19
CA SER A 58 -6.20 -7.82 1.93
C SER A 58 -5.09 -8.30 0.98
N LEU A 59 -5.44 -8.90 -0.16
CA LEU A 59 -4.49 -9.30 -1.20
C LEU A 59 -3.66 -8.10 -1.73
N ARG A 60 -4.30 -6.94 -1.95
CA ARG A 60 -3.61 -5.73 -2.44
C ARG A 60 -2.57 -5.24 -1.42
N GLY A 61 -2.96 -5.10 -0.16
CA GLY A 61 -2.06 -4.67 0.91
C GLY A 61 -0.86 -5.62 1.08
N TYR A 62 -1.11 -6.92 1.00
CA TYR A 62 -0.08 -7.96 1.07
C TYR A 62 0.91 -7.88 -0.09
N LEU A 63 0.41 -7.78 -1.33
CA LEU A 63 1.28 -7.65 -2.51
C LEU A 63 2.09 -6.36 -2.46
N LEU A 64 1.52 -5.23 -2.03
CA LEU A 64 2.26 -3.97 -1.87
C LEU A 64 3.43 -4.11 -0.88
N CYS A 65 3.21 -4.75 0.29
CA CYS A 65 4.27 -4.99 1.27
C CYS A 65 5.34 -5.96 0.75
N ARG A 66 4.93 -7.02 0.03
CA ARG A 66 5.86 -7.98 -0.61
C ARG A 66 6.68 -7.33 -1.73
N LEU A 67 6.08 -6.50 -2.58
CA LEU A 67 6.76 -5.77 -3.65
C LEU A 67 7.68 -4.66 -3.12
N ALA A 68 7.32 -4.01 -2.02
CA ALA A 68 8.23 -3.14 -1.27
C ALA A 68 9.45 -3.88 -0.72
N GLY A 69 9.39 -5.22 -0.60
CA GLY A 69 10.37 -6.01 0.12
C GLY A 69 10.45 -5.58 1.60
N LEU A 70 9.28 -5.35 2.21
CA LEU A 70 9.12 -5.17 3.64
C LEU A 70 9.03 -6.55 4.31
N ALA A 71 9.74 -6.76 5.41
CA ALA A 71 9.51 -7.90 6.29
C ALA A 71 8.35 -7.57 7.23
N PHE A 72 7.32 -8.42 7.27
CA PHE A 72 6.13 -8.22 8.10
C PHE A 72 5.55 -9.55 8.60
N THR A 73 4.86 -9.47 9.73
CA THR A 73 3.99 -10.54 10.24
C THR A 73 2.54 -10.28 9.83
N GLU A 74 1.75 -11.35 9.69
CA GLU A 74 0.32 -11.25 9.40
C GLU A 74 -0.52 -11.33 10.68
N ALA A 75 -1.40 -10.35 10.90
CA ALA A 75 -2.45 -10.43 11.92
C ALA A 75 -3.80 -10.67 11.24
N ARG A 76 -4.48 -11.78 11.58
CA ARG A 76 -5.82 -12.07 11.07
C ARG A 76 -6.89 -11.46 11.98
N VAL A 77 -7.91 -10.85 11.38
CA VAL A 77 -9.17 -10.49 12.08
C VAL A 77 -10.18 -11.63 11.95
N SER A 78 -11.09 -11.80 12.91
CA SER A 78 -12.16 -12.80 12.79
C SER A 78 -13.19 -12.40 11.73
N ALA A 79 -13.77 -13.39 11.05
CA ALA A 79 -14.94 -13.21 10.20
C ALA A 79 -16.20 -12.82 11.02
N ASP A 80 -16.23 -13.11 12.32
CA ASP A 80 -17.31 -12.73 13.24
C ASP A 80 -17.40 -11.22 13.50
N ASP A 81 -16.34 -10.46 13.19
CA ASP A 81 -16.36 -9.00 13.33
C ASP A 81 -17.36 -8.41 12.30
N PRO A 82 -18.42 -7.71 12.72
CA PRO A 82 -19.43 -7.19 11.80
C PRO A 82 -18.88 -6.24 10.73
N ALA A 83 -17.78 -5.53 11.01
CA ALA A 83 -17.13 -4.66 10.03
C ALA A 83 -16.41 -5.48 8.93
N ILE A 84 -15.89 -6.66 9.27
CA ILE A 84 -15.22 -7.58 8.35
C ILE A 84 -16.25 -8.40 7.57
N ARG A 85 -17.34 -8.83 8.22
CA ARG A 85 -18.49 -9.41 7.51
C ARG A 85 -19.05 -8.44 6.46
N ALA A 86 -19.12 -7.14 6.75
CA ALA A 86 -19.53 -6.12 5.77
C ALA A 86 -18.51 -5.90 4.62
N GLU A 87 -17.21 -6.09 4.85
CA GLU A 87 -16.18 -6.10 3.79
C GLU A 87 -16.37 -7.30 2.86
N LEU A 88 -16.54 -8.50 3.44
CA LEU A 88 -16.68 -9.76 2.73
C LEU A 88 -17.99 -9.85 1.92
N LEU A 89 -19.08 -9.28 2.45
CA LEU A 89 -20.35 -9.12 1.74
C LEU A 89 -20.33 -8.01 0.67
N LEU A 90 -19.18 -7.34 0.42
CA LEU A 90 -19.00 -6.22 -0.50
C LEU A 90 -19.88 -4.98 -0.17
N GLN A 91 -20.35 -4.87 1.07
CA GLN A 91 -21.26 -3.81 1.53
C GLN A 91 -20.54 -2.53 2.00
N SER A 92 -19.22 -2.60 2.23
CA SER A 92 -18.35 -1.45 2.52
C SER A 92 -17.00 -1.58 1.81
N SER A 93 -16.36 -0.44 1.50
CA SER A 93 -15.07 -0.40 0.80
C SER A 93 -13.85 -0.57 1.73
N SER A 94 -13.93 -0.14 3.00
CA SER A 94 -13.02 -0.55 4.08
C SER A 94 -13.49 0.00 5.43
N PHE A 95 -13.26 -0.76 6.50
CA PHE A 95 -13.24 -0.26 7.88
C PHE A 95 -11.95 -0.69 8.59
N LEU A 96 -10.81 -0.21 8.10
CA LEU A 96 -9.45 -0.43 8.65
C LEU A 96 -8.81 -1.80 8.35
N VAL A 97 -9.18 -2.44 7.23
CA VAL A 97 -8.48 -3.62 6.66
C VAL A 97 -8.34 -3.45 5.14
N PRO A 98 -7.18 -3.79 4.53
CA PRO A 98 -5.91 -4.08 5.20
C PRO A 98 -5.36 -2.86 5.94
N ARG A 99 -4.51 -3.12 6.93
CA ARG A 99 -3.87 -2.08 7.74
C ARG A 99 -2.44 -2.48 8.06
N LEU A 100 -1.49 -1.61 7.74
CA LEU A 100 -0.10 -1.74 8.09
C LEU A 100 0.18 -0.92 9.36
N ASP A 101 0.62 -1.59 10.43
CA ASP A 101 1.26 -0.95 11.58
C ASP A 101 2.78 -1.08 11.40
N HIS A 102 3.48 0.05 11.20
CA HIS A 102 4.92 0.08 10.92
C HIS A 102 5.54 1.40 11.39
N GLU A 103 6.76 1.37 11.95
CA GLU A 103 7.48 2.56 12.48
C GLU A 103 6.66 3.43 13.46
N GLY A 104 5.67 2.84 14.15
CA GLY A 104 4.74 3.53 15.04
C GLY A 104 3.57 4.24 14.33
N LEU A 105 3.56 4.23 13.00
CA LEU A 105 2.44 4.66 12.16
C LEU A 105 1.42 3.53 11.99
N ARG A 106 0.17 3.91 11.72
CA ARG A 106 -0.94 3.02 11.39
C ARG A 106 -1.57 3.50 10.09
N ILE A 107 -1.32 2.77 9.01
CA ILE A 107 -1.79 3.11 7.66
C ILE A 107 -2.87 2.10 7.27
N TRP A 108 -4.10 2.59 7.09
CA TRP A 108 -5.18 1.87 6.40
C TRP A 108 -5.41 2.53 5.04
N ASP A 109 -6.18 1.86 4.16
CA ASP A 109 -6.29 2.14 2.72
C ASP A 109 -5.09 1.63 1.88
N THR A 110 -5.37 0.95 0.76
CA THR A 110 -4.34 0.32 -0.07
C THR A 110 -3.54 1.33 -0.91
N LEU A 111 -4.11 2.47 -1.28
CA LEU A 111 -3.38 3.56 -1.93
C LEU A 111 -2.49 4.28 -0.91
N ALA A 112 -2.98 4.51 0.30
CA ALA A 112 -2.17 5.08 1.38
C ALA A 112 -0.99 4.18 1.76
N ILE A 113 -1.21 2.86 1.85
CA ILE A 113 -0.13 1.86 2.04
C ILE A 113 0.87 1.91 0.87
N ALA A 114 0.40 2.00 -0.39
CA ALA A 114 1.27 2.06 -1.55
C ALA A 114 2.17 3.31 -1.58
N GLU A 115 1.60 4.48 -1.30
CA GLU A 115 2.35 5.74 -1.24
C GLU A 115 3.31 5.78 -0.06
N TYR A 116 2.89 5.34 1.14
CA TYR A 116 3.78 5.21 2.31
C TYR A 116 4.98 4.31 2.02
N LEU A 117 4.77 3.15 1.40
CA LEU A 117 5.85 2.25 1.03
C LEU A 117 6.75 2.83 -0.08
N HIS A 118 6.21 3.67 -0.98
CA HIS A 118 7.00 4.39 -1.98
C HIS A 118 7.85 5.51 -1.38
N GLU A 119 7.37 6.20 -0.34
CA GLU A 119 8.13 7.21 0.41
C GLU A 119 9.19 6.57 1.31
N TRP A 120 8.85 5.47 1.98
CA TRP A 120 9.74 4.70 2.86
C TRP A 120 10.90 4.04 2.12
N LYS A 121 10.65 3.49 0.92
CA LYS A 121 11.66 2.77 0.12
C LYS A 121 11.46 2.99 -1.39
N PRO A 122 11.82 4.17 -1.92
CA PRO A 122 11.65 4.51 -3.34
C PRO A 122 12.31 3.52 -4.31
N GLU A 123 13.40 2.88 -3.87
CA GLU A 123 14.19 1.90 -4.65
C GLU A 123 13.39 0.64 -5.00
N ALA A 124 12.33 0.32 -4.25
CA ALA A 124 11.48 -0.84 -4.52
C ALA A 124 10.63 -0.69 -5.80
N GLY A 125 10.54 0.53 -6.38
CA GLY A 125 9.95 0.71 -7.71
C GLY A 125 8.43 0.58 -7.79
N LEU A 126 7.71 0.65 -6.66
CA LEU A 126 6.23 0.60 -6.61
C LEU A 126 5.55 1.62 -7.54
N LEU A 127 6.23 2.70 -7.91
CA LEU A 127 5.80 3.62 -8.96
C LEU A 127 6.91 3.85 -9.99
N PRO A 128 6.56 4.06 -11.28
CA PRO A 128 7.51 4.41 -12.33
C PRO A 128 8.38 5.64 -12.00
N ARG A 129 9.62 5.65 -12.51
CA ARG A 129 10.53 6.79 -12.35
C ARG A 129 10.07 8.03 -13.12
N ASP A 130 9.63 7.85 -14.36
CA ASP A 130 9.08 8.94 -15.16
C ASP A 130 7.81 9.54 -14.52
N ARG A 131 7.63 10.86 -14.70
CA ARG A 131 6.51 11.62 -14.13
C ARG A 131 5.17 11.32 -14.80
N ALA A 132 5.14 11.13 -16.12
CA ALA A 132 3.90 10.84 -16.84
C ALA A 132 3.45 9.39 -16.62
N ALA A 133 4.37 8.42 -16.70
CA ALA A 133 4.09 7.03 -16.37
C ALA A 133 3.61 6.86 -14.91
N ARG A 134 4.22 7.58 -13.96
CA ARG A 134 3.80 7.58 -12.55
C ARG A 134 2.45 8.23 -12.31
N ALA A 135 2.11 9.30 -13.05
CA ALA A 135 0.77 9.88 -13.02
C ALA A 135 -0.28 8.89 -13.53
N HIS A 136 -0.01 8.22 -14.66
CA HIS A 136 -0.90 7.19 -15.22
C HIS A 136 -1.07 6.00 -14.25
N CYS A 137 0.02 5.51 -13.66
CA CYS A 137 0.01 4.42 -12.66
C CYS A 137 -0.90 4.75 -11.47
N ARG A 138 -0.83 5.98 -10.95
CA ARG A 138 -1.73 6.47 -9.89
C ARG A 138 -3.18 6.58 -10.37
N SER A 139 -3.43 7.11 -11.58
CA SER A 139 -4.79 7.24 -12.13
C SER A 139 -5.51 5.89 -12.22
N ILE A 140 -4.90 4.86 -12.82
CA ILE A 140 -5.56 3.55 -12.95
C ILE A 140 -5.62 2.79 -11.62
N SER A 141 -4.65 3.00 -10.71
CA SER A 141 -4.74 2.48 -9.35
C SER A 141 -5.92 3.09 -8.58
N GLY A 142 -6.17 4.39 -8.76
CA GLY A 142 -7.35 5.09 -8.24
C GLY A 142 -8.66 4.59 -8.86
N GLU A 143 -8.70 4.43 -10.19
CA GLU A 143 -9.86 3.86 -10.88
C GLU A 143 -10.17 2.43 -10.39
N MET A 144 -9.14 1.60 -10.20
CA MET A 144 -9.27 0.23 -9.67
C MET A 144 -9.53 0.18 -8.15
N HIS A 145 -9.25 1.27 -7.43
CA HIS A 145 -9.69 1.48 -6.05
C HIS A 145 -11.19 1.78 -5.99
N SER A 146 -11.67 2.87 -6.63
CA SER A 146 -13.02 3.41 -6.42
C SER A 146 -14.07 3.00 -7.47
N GLY A 147 -13.67 2.59 -8.67
CA GLY A 147 -14.57 2.19 -9.77
C GLY A 147 -14.99 0.72 -9.71
N PHE A 148 -15.47 0.17 -10.82
CA PHE A 148 -15.68 -1.27 -11.07
C PHE A 148 -16.59 -2.04 -10.07
N ALA A 149 -17.67 -1.42 -9.62
CA ALA A 149 -18.59 -2.02 -8.66
C ALA A 149 -19.34 -3.25 -9.22
N ASN A 150 -19.75 -3.22 -10.50
CA ASN A 150 -20.54 -4.28 -11.11
C ASN A 150 -19.71 -5.56 -11.28
N LEU A 151 -18.47 -5.44 -11.72
CA LEU A 151 -17.51 -6.54 -11.75
C LEU A 151 -17.27 -7.11 -10.35
N ARG A 152 -17.06 -6.24 -9.33
CA ARG A 152 -16.80 -6.74 -7.98
C ARG A 152 -17.96 -7.55 -7.41
N SER A 153 -19.20 -7.12 -7.68
CA SER A 153 -20.43 -7.76 -7.22
C SER A 153 -20.80 -9.02 -8.02
N ALA A 154 -20.60 -9.04 -9.34
CA ALA A 154 -21.02 -10.15 -10.19
C ALA A 154 -19.99 -11.30 -10.29
N LEU A 155 -18.71 -11.01 -10.01
CA LEU A 155 -17.62 -11.97 -10.01
C LEU A 155 -16.82 -11.84 -8.69
N PRO A 156 -17.38 -12.18 -7.51
CA PRO A 156 -16.70 -12.08 -6.20
C PRO A 156 -15.37 -12.86 -6.17
N MET A 157 -14.41 -12.46 -5.32
CA MET A 157 -13.15 -13.21 -5.24
C MET A 157 -13.35 -14.48 -4.42
N ASN A 158 -13.04 -15.65 -5.00
CA ASN A 158 -12.99 -16.92 -4.30
C ASN A 158 -11.89 -17.78 -4.97
N ILE A 159 -10.77 -17.96 -4.28
CA ILE A 159 -9.56 -18.64 -4.78
C ILE A 159 -9.72 -20.18 -4.76
N LYS A 160 -10.60 -20.70 -3.91
CA LYS A 160 -10.97 -22.13 -3.87
C LYS A 160 -11.91 -22.52 -5.02
N ALA A 161 -12.68 -21.59 -5.58
CA ALA A 161 -13.69 -21.88 -6.59
C ALA A 161 -13.17 -21.85 -8.03
N HIS A 162 -13.84 -22.60 -8.91
CA HIS A 162 -13.74 -22.47 -10.37
C HIS A 162 -15.12 -22.67 -11.00
N HIS A 163 -15.52 -21.74 -11.86
CA HIS A 163 -16.84 -21.67 -12.50
C HIS A 163 -16.66 -21.61 -14.02
N PRO A 164 -16.31 -22.73 -14.68
CA PRO A 164 -16.00 -22.75 -16.09
C PRO A 164 -17.20 -22.35 -16.95
N GLY A 165 -16.98 -21.42 -17.89
CA GLY A 165 -18.02 -20.89 -18.77
C GLY A 165 -19.07 -20.01 -18.08
N PHE A 166 -18.75 -19.40 -16.93
CA PHE A 166 -19.68 -18.53 -16.20
C PHE A 166 -20.20 -17.38 -17.05
N LYS A 167 -21.53 -17.19 -17.04
CA LYS A 167 -22.20 -16.19 -17.87
C LYS A 167 -22.11 -14.80 -17.24
N VAL A 168 -21.14 -14.01 -17.69
CA VAL A 168 -21.08 -12.57 -17.39
C VAL A 168 -22.32 -11.86 -17.95
N TRP A 169 -23.08 -11.19 -17.08
CA TRP A 169 -24.23 -10.37 -17.47
C TRP A 169 -23.82 -8.93 -17.79
N ALA A 170 -24.63 -8.24 -18.61
CA ALA A 170 -24.25 -6.99 -19.29
C ALA A 170 -23.71 -5.87 -18.37
N GLY A 171 -24.19 -5.76 -17.12
CA GLY A 171 -23.72 -4.76 -16.16
C GLY A 171 -22.24 -4.88 -15.80
N ALA A 172 -21.70 -6.10 -15.70
CA ALA A 172 -20.29 -6.35 -15.42
C ALA A 172 -19.42 -6.32 -16.71
N GLN A 173 -20.01 -6.55 -17.88
CA GLN A 173 -19.28 -6.56 -19.14
C GLN A 173 -18.63 -5.20 -19.45
N GLY A 174 -19.27 -4.08 -19.09
CA GLY A 174 -18.70 -2.74 -19.25
C GLY A 174 -17.44 -2.53 -18.42
N ASP A 175 -17.45 -2.96 -17.16
CA ASP A 175 -16.28 -2.92 -16.25
C ASP A 175 -15.13 -3.76 -16.82
N ILE A 176 -15.41 -4.99 -17.28
CA ILE A 176 -14.40 -5.88 -17.89
C ILE A 176 -13.76 -5.24 -19.13
N LEU A 177 -14.57 -4.67 -20.02
CA LEU A 177 -14.08 -4.01 -21.23
C LEU A 177 -13.18 -2.80 -20.90
N ARG A 178 -13.53 -2.00 -19.89
CA ARG A 178 -12.66 -0.89 -19.44
C ARG A 178 -11.35 -1.39 -18.83
N ILE A 179 -11.36 -2.47 -18.04
CA ILE A 179 -10.12 -3.05 -17.48
C ILE A 179 -9.22 -3.61 -18.59
N VAL A 180 -9.77 -4.37 -19.54
CA VAL A 180 -9.01 -4.89 -20.69
C VAL A 180 -8.44 -3.75 -21.53
N ALA A 181 -9.18 -2.65 -21.72
CA ALA A 181 -8.66 -1.45 -22.39
C ALA A 181 -7.47 -0.83 -21.62
N ILE A 182 -7.56 -0.68 -20.29
CA ILE A 182 -6.47 -0.19 -19.44
C ILE A 182 -5.22 -1.09 -19.57
N TRP A 183 -5.40 -2.41 -19.47
CA TRP A 183 -4.28 -3.36 -19.58
C TRP A 183 -3.65 -3.32 -20.98
N THR A 184 -4.45 -3.25 -22.03
CA THR A 184 -3.97 -3.13 -23.42
C THR A 184 -3.18 -1.83 -23.63
N GLU A 185 -3.71 -0.70 -23.16
CA GLU A 185 -3.06 0.62 -23.21
C GLU A 185 -1.71 0.59 -22.47
N CYS A 186 -1.69 0.07 -21.25
CA CYS A 186 -0.50 0.00 -20.41
C CYS A 186 0.58 -0.93 -21.00
N LEU A 187 0.21 -2.18 -21.32
CA LEU A 187 1.15 -3.17 -21.86
C LEU A 187 1.67 -2.78 -23.26
N SER A 188 0.86 -2.07 -24.06
CA SER A 188 1.32 -1.52 -25.34
C SER A 188 2.21 -0.27 -25.20
N THR A 189 1.98 0.57 -24.18
CA THR A 189 2.74 1.83 -23.98
C THR A 189 4.07 1.59 -23.26
N TYR A 190 4.09 0.66 -22.29
CA TYR A 190 5.23 0.42 -21.40
C TYR A 190 5.95 -0.92 -21.66
N GLY A 191 5.46 -1.72 -22.62
CA GLY A 191 6.17 -2.90 -23.17
C GLY A 191 6.00 -4.22 -22.40
N GLY A 192 5.43 -4.19 -21.19
CA GLY A 192 5.19 -5.40 -20.40
C GLY A 192 6.44 -6.04 -19.77
N PRO A 193 6.29 -7.22 -19.13
CA PRO A 193 5.05 -8.01 -19.02
C PRO A 193 4.10 -7.52 -17.91
N TYR A 194 4.55 -6.60 -17.05
CA TYR A 194 3.72 -5.90 -16.06
C TYR A 194 3.19 -4.58 -16.63
N LEU A 195 2.16 -4.00 -16.02
CA LEU A 195 1.46 -2.82 -16.56
C LEU A 195 2.39 -1.65 -16.85
N PHE A 196 3.46 -1.46 -16.08
CA PHE A 196 4.47 -0.40 -16.32
C PHE A 196 5.86 -0.94 -16.72
N GLY A 197 5.90 -2.11 -17.36
CA GLY A 197 7.11 -2.66 -18.00
C GLY A 197 7.68 -3.89 -17.29
N SER A 198 9.00 -3.94 -17.14
CA SER A 198 9.74 -5.16 -16.78
C SER A 198 9.61 -5.60 -15.31
N ALA A 199 8.96 -4.82 -14.45
CA ALA A 199 8.77 -5.11 -13.03
C ALA A 199 7.37 -4.67 -12.56
N PRO A 200 6.77 -5.39 -11.59
CA PRO A 200 5.45 -5.05 -11.06
C PRO A 200 5.47 -3.76 -10.23
N THR A 201 4.38 -3.00 -10.31
CA THR A 201 4.15 -1.73 -9.61
C THR A 201 2.92 -1.83 -8.70
N MET A 202 2.56 -0.72 -8.03
CA MET A 202 1.32 -0.67 -7.26
C MET A 202 0.06 -0.91 -8.11
N ALA A 203 0.07 -0.54 -9.40
CA ALA A 203 -1.05 -0.82 -10.29
C ALA A 203 -1.25 -2.33 -10.45
N ASP A 204 -0.17 -3.09 -10.66
CA ASP A 204 -0.21 -4.55 -10.77
C ASP A 204 -0.78 -5.19 -9.50
N ALA A 205 -0.35 -4.72 -8.31
CA ALA A 205 -0.94 -5.15 -7.04
C ALA A 205 -2.44 -4.79 -6.91
N MET A 206 -2.87 -3.62 -7.39
CA MET A 206 -4.27 -3.19 -7.39
C MET A 206 -5.17 -4.01 -8.34
N TYR A 207 -4.61 -4.49 -9.46
CA TYR A 207 -5.28 -5.33 -10.46
C TYR A 207 -5.16 -6.85 -10.22
N ALA A 208 -4.23 -7.32 -9.40
CA ALA A 208 -4.06 -8.76 -9.11
C ALA A 208 -5.35 -9.50 -8.68
N PRO A 209 -6.27 -8.92 -7.86
CA PRO A 209 -7.53 -9.58 -7.55
C PRO A 209 -8.47 -9.73 -8.76
N VAL A 210 -8.28 -8.94 -9.82
CA VAL A 210 -9.03 -9.08 -11.08
C VAL A 210 -8.48 -10.21 -11.92
N CYS A 211 -7.16 -10.43 -11.93
CA CYS A 211 -6.55 -11.60 -12.56
C CYS A 211 -7.12 -12.90 -11.96
N LEU A 212 -7.23 -12.98 -10.63
CA LEU A 212 -7.93 -14.08 -9.95
C LEU A 212 -9.37 -14.22 -10.42
N ARG A 213 -10.19 -13.17 -10.33
CA ARG A 213 -11.62 -13.21 -10.75
C ARG A 213 -11.78 -13.67 -12.21
N PHE A 214 -10.92 -13.21 -13.12
CA PHE A 214 -10.96 -13.63 -14.52
C PHE A 214 -10.60 -15.11 -14.73
N THR A 215 -9.74 -15.68 -13.87
CA THR A 215 -9.44 -17.13 -13.86
C THR A 215 -10.52 -17.95 -13.14
N THR A 216 -11.06 -17.49 -12.01
CA THR A 216 -12.15 -18.17 -11.27
C THR A 216 -13.40 -18.35 -12.13
N TYR A 217 -13.74 -17.39 -13.00
CA TYR A 217 -14.96 -17.38 -13.80
C TYR A 217 -14.74 -17.62 -15.32
N ASP A 218 -13.55 -18.11 -15.73
CA ASP A 218 -13.18 -18.36 -17.14
C ASP A 218 -13.54 -17.19 -18.10
N VAL A 219 -13.27 -15.96 -17.68
CA VAL A 219 -13.66 -14.75 -18.43
C VAL A 219 -12.99 -14.74 -19.82
N PRO A 220 -13.74 -14.60 -20.93
CA PRO A 220 -13.18 -14.54 -22.26
C PRO A 220 -12.30 -13.29 -22.48
N LEU A 221 -10.99 -13.48 -22.38
CA LEU A 221 -9.97 -12.45 -22.60
C LEU A 221 -9.32 -12.56 -23.99
N ASP A 222 -8.59 -11.51 -24.38
CA ASP A 222 -7.65 -11.53 -25.49
C ASP A 222 -6.31 -12.22 -25.09
N PRO A 223 -5.39 -12.48 -26.04
CA PRO A 223 -4.11 -13.13 -25.73
C PRO A 223 -3.17 -12.32 -24.81
N GLN A 224 -3.17 -10.99 -24.90
CA GLN A 224 -2.30 -10.11 -24.09
C GLN A 224 -2.80 -10.04 -22.65
N SER A 225 -4.11 -9.86 -22.43
CA SER A 225 -4.71 -9.91 -21.09
C SER A 225 -4.55 -11.29 -20.43
N ARG A 226 -4.68 -12.39 -21.19
CA ARG A 226 -4.37 -13.74 -20.67
C ARG A 226 -2.90 -13.87 -20.24
N ALA A 227 -1.97 -13.37 -21.05
CA ALA A 227 -0.55 -13.41 -20.72
C ALA A 227 -0.24 -12.60 -19.45
N TYR A 228 -0.83 -11.42 -19.29
CA TYR A 228 -0.71 -10.62 -18.07
C TYR A 228 -1.29 -11.33 -16.83
N CYS A 229 -2.50 -11.92 -16.92
CA CYS A 229 -3.05 -12.73 -15.83
C CYS A 229 -2.12 -13.89 -15.45
N ALA A 230 -1.55 -14.61 -16.44
CA ALA A 230 -0.59 -15.68 -16.19
C ALA A 230 0.70 -15.17 -15.53
N THR A 231 1.24 -14.02 -15.96
CA THR A 231 2.40 -13.37 -15.34
C THR A 231 2.14 -12.99 -13.88
N MET A 232 0.96 -12.42 -13.58
CA MET A 232 0.57 -12.03 -12.22
C MET A 232 0.37 -13.25 -11.30
N LEU A 233 -0.31 -14.29 -11.78
CA LEU A 233 -0.50 -15.53 -11.03
C LEU A 233 0.81 -16.30 -10.81
N ALA A 234 1.83 -16.12 -11.67
CA ALA A 234 3.16 -16.71 -11.51
C ALA A 234 4.08 -15.98 -10.51
N LEU A 235 3.70 -14.82 -9.97
CA LEU A 235 4.47 -14.13 -8.94
C LEU A 235 4.61 -15.01 -7.67
N PRO A 236 5.80 -15.14 -7.06
CA PRO A 236 5.98 -15.95 -5.84
C PRO A 236 5.02 -15.56 -4.71
N ALA A 237 4.88 -14.26 -4.42
CA ALA A 237 3.92 -13.77 -3.43
C ALA A 237 2.45 -14.09 -3.79
N MET A 238 2.10 -14.18 -5.08
CA MET A 238 0.75 -14.57 -5.49
C MET A 238 0.53 -16.08 -5.29
N GLN A 239 1.55 -16.91 -5.52
CA GLN A 239 1.52 -18.34 -5.19
C GLN A 239 1.45 -18.58 -3.68
N ASP A 240 2.27 -17.88 -2.88
CA ASP A 240 2.22 -17.90 -1.40
C ASP A 240 0.80 -17.59 -0.89
N TRP A 241 0.16 -16.55 -1.45
CA TRP A 241 -1.20 -16.16 -1.10
C TRP A 241 -2.23 -17.23 -1.49
N MET A 242 -2.15 -17.77 -2.72
CA MET A 242 -3.08 -18.80 -3.19
C MET A 242 -2.95 -20.13 -2.44
N ALA A 243 -1.74 -20.49 -1.98
CA ALA A 243 -1.53 -21.64 -1.11
C ALA A 243 -2.22 -21.41 0.25
N ALA A 244 -1.87 -20.31 0.94
CA ALA A 244 -2.44 -19.98 2.24
C ALA A 244 -3.96 -19.68 2.20
N ALA A 245 -4.53 -19.34 1.04
CA ALA A 245 -5.98 -19.20 0.82
C ALA A 245 -6.71 -20.55 0.72
N ARG A 246 -6.05 -21.60 0.22
CA ARG A 246 -6.60 -22.96 0.15
C ARG A 246 -6.56 -23.66 1.51
N GLU A 247 -5.59 -23.30 2.35
CA GLU A 247 -5.42 -23.78 3.73
C GLU A 247 -6.35 -23.11 4.75
N GLU A 248 -7.06 -22.03 4.40
CA GLU A 248 -8.11 -21.49 5.27
C GLU A 248 -9.24 -22.51 5.44
N PRO A 249 -9.90 -22.59 6.61
CA PRO A 249 -11.12 -23.37 6.78
C PRO A 249 -12.23 -22.97 5.78
N GLU A 250 -13.30 -23.75 5.71
CA GLU A 250 -14.56 -23.34 5.06
C GLU A 250 -15.44 -22.55 6.04
N GLU A 251 -14.83 -21.56 6.70
CA GLU A 251 -15.51 -20.60 7.58
C GLU A 251 -16.27 -19.57 6.74
N MET A 252 -17.44 -19.97 6.22
CA MET A 252 -18.63 -19.12 5.99
C MET A 252 -19.79 -19.95 5.40
N GLU A 253 -20.64 -20.53 6.26
CA GLU A 253 -21.90 -21.22 5.87
C GLU A 253 -22.98 -20.28 5.31
N GLU A 254 -22.72 -18.96 5.23
CA GLU A 254 -23.68 -17.94 4.79
C GLU A 254 -23.12 -17.02 3.68
N LEU A 255 -22.44 -17.60 2.68
CA LEU A 255 -22.22 -16.95 1.37
C LEU A 255 -22.74 -17.76 0.16
N ASP A 256 -23.60 -18.76 0.39
CA ASP A 256 -24.50 -19.30 -0.63
C ASP A 256 -25.57 -18.26 -0.98
N VAL A 257 -25.14 -17.24 -1.73
CA VAL A 257 -26.04 -16.33 -2.44
C VAL A 257 -26.58 -17.11 -3.65
N GLU A 258 -27.83 -17.56 -3.57
CA GLU A 258 -28.54 -18.10 -4.74
C GLU A 258 -28.57 -17.03 -5.85
N PHE A 259 -28.00 -17.35 -7.03
CA PHE A 259 -27.83 -16.47 -8.19
C PHE A 259 -28.85 -16.75 -9.30
#